data_AF-A0A423KFQ2-F1
#
_entry.id   AF-A0A423KFQ2-F1
#
_cell.length_a   1.000
_cell.length_b   1.000
_cell.length_c   1.000
_cell.angle_alpha   90.00
_cell.angle_beta   90.00
_cell.angle_gamma   90.00
#
_symmetry.space_group_name_H-M   'P 1'
#
loop_
_entity.id
_entity.type
_entity.pdbx_description
1 polymer ?
#
loop_
_entity_poly.entity_id
_entity_poly.type
_entity_poly.pdbx_seq_one_letter_code
_entity_poly.pdbx_strand_id
1 'polypeptide(L)'
;MPDRIAQPNAYLHTIDLCVLRYCRQTQALEILLNRREAEPFAGHWALPGIVVNGGVEDLSLGDAVERLRQSSKVGMPLAWIEQVGTVGDAFRDPRCWSSSTFYLGIVSDEVPLAEHQKFFPLKDVASASTKLPFDHNSLVAAVQERLLSKSLYSSLPLMFLGHEFSAPQAVTIFSLVLERPVLKTSIRQRLMKMIEAGHLQETGRKKSGDGGRPQATVENLKPASLYLFDRSFLE
;
A
#
# COMPACT_ATOMS: atom_id res chain seq x y z
N MET A 1 -24.37 40.14 -8.48
CA MET A 1 -23.73 39.54 -7.28
C MET A 1 -22.24 39.64 -7.50
N PRO A 2 -21.44 40.20 -6.59
CA PRO A 2 -20.02 40.34 -6.85
C PRO A 2 -19.37 38.96 -6.89
N ASP A 3 -18.62 38.71 -7.97
CA ASP A 3 -17.78 37.53 -8.15
C ASP A 3 -16.92 37.33 -6.89
N ARG A 4 -17.18 36.23 -6.17
CA ARG A 4 -16.25 35.72 -5.16
C ARG A 4 -14.99 35.30 -5.91
N ILE A 5 -14.02 36.22 -6.03
CA ILE A 5 -12.64 35.84 -6.28
C ILE A 5 -12.28 34.88 -5.15
N ALA A 6 -12.17 33.59 -5.46
CA ALA A 6 -11.76 32.58 -4.50
C ALA A 6 -10.41 33.03 -3.94
N GLN A 7 -10.40 33.48 -2.69
CA GLN A 7 -9.13 33.75 -2.01
C GLN A 7 -8.35 32.44 -2.01
N PRO A 8 -7.08 32.42 -2.40
CA PRO A 8 -6.28 31.20 -2.32
C PRO A 8 -6.35 30.71 -0.87
N ASN A 9 -6.81 29.48 -0.68
CA ASN A 9 -6.90 28.89 0.65
C ASN A 9 -5.52 29.03 1.31
N ALA A 10 -5.46 29.69 2.46
CA ALA A 10 -4.23 29.82 3.24
C ALA A 10 -3.68 28.46 3.69
N TYR A 11 -4.51 27.41 3.59
CA TYR A 11 -4.26 26.07 4.04
C TYR A 11 -4.87 25.00 3.12
N LEU A 12 -4.12 23.94 2.85
CA LEU A 12 -4.64 22.72 2.22
C LEU A 12 -4.40 21.49 3.11
N HIS A 13 -5.43 20.66 3.24
CA HIS A 13 -5.29 19.31 3.79
C HIS A 13 -5.54 18.28 2.68
N THR A 14 -4.60 17.35 2.50
CA THR A 14 -4.70 16.30 1.51
C THR A 14 -4.71 14.91 2.13
N ILE A 15 -5.27 13.96 1.40
CA ILE A 15 -5.11 12.53 1.63
C ILE A 15 -4.29 11.97 0.49
N ASP A 16 -3.19 11.28 0.80
CA ASP A 16 -2.34 10.58 -0.16
C ASP A 16 -2.31 9.08 0.16
N LEU A 17 -2.42 8.23 -0.85
CA LEU A 17 -2.48 6.77 -0.69
C LEU A 17 -1.34 6.08 -1.43
N CYS A 18 -0.43 5.46 -0.68
CA CYS A 18 0.61 4.59 -1.21
C CYS A 18 0.04 3.19 -1.43
N VAL A 19 -0.52 2.95 -2.62
CA VAL A 19 -1.05 1.63 -2.99
C VAL A 19 0.09 0.74 -3.48
N LEU A 20 0.35 -0.34 -2.76
CA LEU A 20 1.41 -1.30 -3.05
C LEU A 20 0.83 -2.59 -3.64
N ARG A 21 1.62 -3.24 -4.49
CA ARG A 21 1.36 -4.61 -4.95
C ARG A 21 2.63 -5.45 -4.96
N TYR A 22 2.45 -6.76 -5.02
CA TYR A 22 3.52 -7.70 -5.33
C TYR A 22 3.40 -8.14 -6.79
N CYS A 23 4.37 -7.78 -7.62
CA CYS A 23 4.44 -8.21 -9.01
C CYS A 23 5.08 -9.60 -9.08
N ARG A 24 4.30 -10.60 -9.48
CA ARG A 24 4.75 -12.01 -9.48
C ARG A 24 5.80 -12.28 -10.56
N GLN A 25 5.70 -11.58 -11.68
CA GLN A 25 6.59 -11.72 -12.84
C GLN A 25 7.99 -11.18 -12.55
N THR A 26 8.09 -10.02 -11.89
CA THR A 26 9.38 -9.40 -11.52
C THR A 26 9.85 -9.80 -10.12
N GLN A 27 8.98 -10.45 -9.34
CA GLN A 27 9.19 -10.77 -7.93
C GLN A 27 9.55 -9.53 -7.07
N ALA A 28 8.98 -8.37 -7.39
CA ALA A 28 9.25 -7.11 -6.71
C ALA A 28 7.99 -6.48 -6.10
N LEU A 29 8.18 -5.65 -5.08
CA LEU A 29 7.14 -4.74 -4.60
C LEU A 29 7.10 -3.50 -5.48
N GLU A 30 5.90 -3.11 -5.87
CA GLU A 30 5.65 -1.96 -6.72
C GLU A 30 4.62 -1.03 -6.08
N ILE A 31 4.67 0.25 -6.44
CA ILE A 31 3.75 1.30 -5.97
C ILE A 31 2.99 1.94 -7.13
N LEU A 32 1.70 2.16 -6.94
CA LEU A 32 0.84 2.84 -7.90
C LEU A 32 1.14 4.34 -7.90
N LEU A 33 1.42 4.88 -9.08
CA LEU A 33 1.52 6.31 -9.33
C LEU A 33 0.54 6.73 -10.42
N ASN A 34 0.09 7.97 -10.32
CA ASN A 34 -0.79 8.61 -11.30
C ASN A 34 -0.08 9.77 -11.98
N ARG A 35 -0.31 9.92 -13.28
CA ARG A 35 0.13 11.09 -14.02
C ARG A 35 -0.78 12.27 -13.67
N ARG A 36 -0.21 13.37 -13.15
CA ARG A 36 -0.95 14.57 -12.78
C ARG A 36 -1.44 15.32 -14.02
N GLU A 37 -2.69 15.76 -13.99
CA GLU A 37 -3.26 16.60 -15.05
C GLU A 37 -3.14 18.10 -14.75
N ALA A 38 -3.13 18.47 -13.47
CA ALA A 38 -3.19 19.85 -13.01
C ALA A 38 -1.88 20.35 -12.42
N GLU A 39 -1.64 21.65 -12.56
CA GLU A 39 -0.55 22.34 -11.88
C GLU A 39 -0.76 22.41 -10.34
N PRO A 40 0.33 22.47 -9.56
CA PRO A 40 1.73 22.38 -9.96
C PRO A 40 2.12 20.95 -10.40
N PHE A 41 3.18 20.84 -11.19
CA PHE A 41 3.77 19.58 -11.66
C PHE A 41 2.85 18.77 -12.58
N ALA A 42 2.13 19.45 -13.49
CA ALA A 42 1.36 18.76 -14.51
C ALA A 42 2.26 17.82 -15.33
N GLY A 43 1.71 16.69 -15.77
CA GLY A 43 2.41 15.66 -16.54
C GLY A 43 3.37 14.76 -15.75
N HIS A 44 3.66 15.07 -14.48
CA HIS A 44 4.54 14.26 -13.62
C HIS A 44 3.80 13.10 -12.94
N TRP A 45 4.51 12.03 -12.62
CA TRP A 45 3.99 10.92 -11.81
C TRP A 45 3.95 11.29 -10.34
N ALA A 46 2.86 11.00 -9.65
CA ALA A 46 2.66 11.33 -8.24
C ALA A 46 1.81 10.27 -7.53
N LEU A 47 1.78 10.30 -6.20
CA LEU A 47 0.87 9.48 -5.43
C LEU A 47 -0.59 9.80 -5.79
N PRO A 48 -1.48 8.78 -5.79
CA PRO A 48 -2.92 9.00 -5.75
C PRO A 48 -3.28 9.83 -4.51
N GLY A 49 -3.81 11.02 -4.74
CA GLY A 49 -4.21 11.90 -3.64
C GLY A 49 -5.33 12.87 -4.00
N ILE A 50 -5.99 13.39 -2.97
CA ILE A 50 -7.08 14.36 -3.08
C ILE A 50 -6.98 15.42 -1.99
N VAL A 51 -7.65 16.55 -2.22
CA VAL A 51 -7.86 17.59 -1.20
C VAL A 51 -9.13 17.25 -0.41
N VAL A 52 -9.06 17.35 0.91
CA VAL A 52 -10.21 17.25 1.82
C VAL A 52 -11.07 18.49 1.67
N ASN A 53 -12.40 18.33 1.61
CA ASN A 53 -13.34 19.42 1.31
C ASN A 53 -13.01 20.16 0.01
N GLY A 54 -12.56 19.41 -1.01
CA GLY A 54 -12.25 19.94 -2.33
C GLY A 54 -13.53 20.19 -3.15
N GLY A 55 -13.72 19.41 -4.22
CA GLY A 55 -14.95 19.48 -5.04
C GLY A 55 -16.17 18.81 -4.41
N VAL A 56 -15.99 18.13 -3.27
CA VAL A 56 -17.02 17.41 -2.51
C VAL A 56 -16.73 17.67 -1.03
N GLU A 57 -17.77 17.94 -0.24
CA GLU A 57 -17.69 18.05 1.22
C GLU A 57 -17.49 16.66 1.85
N ASP A 58 -16.50 16.53 2.73
CA ASP A 58 -16.18 15.33 3.49
C ASP A 58 -16.56 15.57 4.97
N LEU A 59 -17.38 14.71 5.57
CA LEU A 59 -17.78 14.86 6.99
C LEU A 59 -16.65 14.43 7.94
N SER A 60 -15.73 13.61 7.46
CA SER A 60 -14.59 13.08 8.18
C SER A 60 -13.40 12.80 7.25
N LEU A 61 -12.21 12.58 7.81
CA LEU A 61 -11.07 12.06 7.03
C LEU A 61 -11.37 10.68 6.44
N GLY A 62 -12.20 9.87 7.10
CA GLY A 62 -12.64 8.58 6.59
C GLY A 62 -13.41 8.71 5.27
N ASP A 63 -14.26 9.71 5.15
CA ASP A 63 -15.01 9.97 3.92
C ASP A 63 -14.09 10.38 2.77
N ALA A 64 -13.08 11.23 3.06
CA ALA A 64 -12.07 11.59 2.07
C ALA A 64 -11.25 10.36 1.62
N VAL A 65 -10.85 9.49 2.54
CA VAL A 65 -10.13 8.25 2.19
C VAL A 65 -11.00 7.35 1.31
N GLU A 66 -12.27 7.14 1.65
CA GLU A 66 -13.17 6.30 0.87
C GLU A 66 -13.44 6.92 -0.52
N ARG A 67 -13.61 8.24 -0.59
CA ARG A 67 -13.71 8.98 -1.85
C ARG A 67 -12.46 8.80 -2.72
N LEU A 68 -11.25 8.84 -2.13
CA LEU A 68 -10.01 8.55 -2.86
C LEU A 68 -9.98 7.11 -3.38
N ARG A 69 -10.33 6.13 -2.53
CA ARG A 69 -10.37 4.70 -2.91
C ARG A 69 -11.30 4.42 -4.07
N GLN A 70 -12.49 5.02 -4.08
CA GLN A 70 -13.50 4.84 -5.11
C GLN A 70 -13.26 5.66 -6.38
N SER A 71 -12.40 6.69 -6.32
CA SER A 71 -12.09 7.54 -7.47
C SER A 71 -11.28 6.80 -8.54
N SER A 72 -11.26 7.33 -9.75
CA SER A 72 -10.40 6.88 -10.86
C SER A 72 -8.90 6.98 -10.59
N LYS A 73 -8.49 7.59 -9.46
CA LYS A 73 -7.09 7.63 -9.03
C LYS A 73 -6.64 6.31 -8.40
N VAL A 74 -7.56 5.54 -7.81
CA VAL A 74 -7.29 4.23 -7.21
C VAL A 74 -8.19 3.21 -7.90
N GLY A 75 -9.51 3.26 -7.67
CA GLY A 75 -10.50 2.53 -8.46
C GLY A 75 -10.34 1.01 -8.42
N MET A 76 -9.70 0.48 -7.38
CA MET A 76 -9.38 -0.93 -7.25
C MET A 76 -9.59 -1.44 -5.81
N PRO A 77 -10.00 -2.71 -5.62
CA PRO A 77 -10.16 -3.28 -4.31
C PRO A 77 -8.81 -3.38 -3.58
N LEU A 78 -8.80 -2.97 -2.32
CA LEU A 78 -7.63 -3.06 -1.45
C LEU A 78 -7.85 -4.22 -0.46
N ALA A 79 -6.89 -5.14 -0.40
CA ALA A 79 -6.84 -6.20 0.61
C ALA A 79 -6.54 -5.63 2.00
N TRP A 80 -5.84 -4.50 2.05
CA TRP A 80 -5.51 -3.81 3.30
C TRP A 80 -5.43 -2.29 3.08
N ILE A 81 -5.83 -1.52 4.09
CA ILE A 81 -5.58 -0.09 4.16
C ILE A 81 -5.35 0.33 5.62
N GLU A 82 -4.34 1.16 5.87
CA GLU A 82 -4.14 1.78 7.18
C GLU A 82 -3.50 3.17 7.07
N GLN A 83 -3.82 4.04 8.03
CA GLN A 83 -3.14 5.33 8.16
C GLN A 83 -1.71 5.12 8.65
N VAL A 84 -0.75 5.83 8.06
CA VAL A 84 0.65 5.78 8.47
C VAL A 84 1.04 7.01 9.27
N GLY A 85 0.66 8.21 8.82
CA GLY A 85 0.99 9.43 9.52
C GLY A 85 0.36 10.67 8.90
N THR A 86 0.70 11.83 9.47
CA THR A 86 0.37 13.14 8.94
C THR A 86 1.64 13.98 8.91
N VAL A 87 1.91 14.64 7.80
CA VAL A 87 2.94 15.67 7.67
C VAL A 87 2.29 17.03 7.45
N GLY A 88 2.97 18.11 7.81
CA GLY A 88 2.48 19.45 7.51
C GLY A 88 3.52 20.52 7.74
N ASP A 89 3.71 21.37 6.73
CA ASP A 89 4.63 22.49 6.76
C ASP A 89 4.32 23.49 5.61
N ALA A 90 5.10 24.58 5.57
CA ALA A 90 4.95 25.67 4.59
C ALA A 90 5.63 25.40 3.24
N PHE A 91 6.40 24.32 3.11
CA PHE A 91 7.32 24.09 2.00
C PHE A 91 6.93 22.88 1.13
N ARG A 92 6.16 21.95 1.68
CA ARG A 92 5.75 20.71 0.99
C ARG A 92 4.90 20.97 -0.24
N ASP A 93 4.07 22.01 -0.20
CA ASP A 93 3.25 22.45 -1.33
C ASP A 93 3.62 23.91 -1.67
N PRO A 94 4.05 24.21 -2.91
CA PRO A 94 4.46 25.56 -3.28
C PRO A 94 3.32 26.58 -3.26
N ARG A 95 2.06 26.14 -3.13
CA ARG A 95 0.89 27.03 -3.18
C ARG A 95 0.56 27.67 -1.84
N CYS A 96 0.73 26.96 -0.73
CA CYS A 96 0.32 27.41 0.60
C CYS A 96 0.86 26.49 1.70
N TRP A 97 0.65 26.87 2.96
CA TRP A 97 0.82 25.93 4.06
C TRP A 97 -0.07 24.71 3.83
N SER A 98 0.50 23.52 3.96
CA SER A 98 -0.21 22.31 3.59
C SER A 98 0.11 21.19 4.56
N SER A 99 -0.83 20.27 4.69
CA SER A 99 -0.63 19.02 5.42
C SER A 99 -1.23 17.87 4.63
N SER A 100 -0.65 16.69 4.78
CA SER A 100 -1.17 15.46 4.18
C SER A 100 -1.24 14.36 5.23
N THR A 101 -2.41 13.73 5.34
CA THR A 101 -2.53 12.44 6.03
C THR A 101 -2.40 11.34 4.98
N PHE A 102 -1.41 10.46 5.18
CA PHE A 102 -1.05 9.46 4.19
C PHE A 102 -1.23 8.03 4.69
N TYR A 103 -1.57 7.16 3.74
CA TYR A 103 -2.05 5.80 4.00
C TYR A 103 -1.22 4.78 3.23
N LEU A 104 -1.10 3.59 3.81
CA LEU A 104 -0.63 2.37 3.14
C LEU A 104 -1.85 1.63 2.62
N GLY A 105 -1.89 1.32 1.33
CA GLY A 105 -2.84 0.39 0.73
C GLY A 105 -2.14 -0.83 0.14
N ILE A 106 -2.76 -2.00 0.18
CA ILE A 106 -2.25 -3.23 -0.47
C ILE A 106 -3.31 -3.79 -1.40
N VAL A 107 -2.90 -4.14 -2.62
CA VAL A 107 -3.70 -4.86 -3.60
C VAL A 107 -3.11 -6.25 -3.77
N SER A 108 -3.95 -7.28 -3.73
CA SER A 108 -3.54 -8.68 -3.93
C SER A 108 -3.71 -9.17 -5.37
N ASP A 109 -4.65 -8.58 -6.10
CA ASP A 109 -5.11 -9.08 -7.38
C ASP A 109 -4.56 -8.22 -8.53
N GLU A 110 -4.35 -8.84 -9.69
CA GLU A 110 -4.03 -8.07 -10.90
C GLU A 110 -5.30 -7.33 -11.34
N VAL A 111 -5.21 -6.00 -11.35
CA VAL A 111 -6.30 -5.12 -11.77
C VAL A 111 -5.91 -4.36 -13.03
N PRO A 112 -6.86 -4.15 -13.97
CA PRO A 112 -6.61 -3.31 -15.13
C PRO A 112 -6.32 -1.87 -14.67
N LEU A 113 -5.33 -1.25 -15.29
CA LEU A 113 -4.95 0.13 -15.02
C LEU A 113 -5.57 1.07 -16.03
N ALA A 114 -5.96 2.26 -15.58
CA ALA A 114 -6.25 3.37 -16.48
C ALA A 114 -4.97 3.89 -17.14
N GLU A 115 -5.09 4.63 -18.24
CA GLU A 115 -3.95 5.17 -19.00
C GLU A 115 -3.04 6.08 -18.14
N HIS A 116 -3.63 6.83 -17.22
CA HIS A 116 -2.90 7.72 -16.30
C HIS A 116 -2.31 6.99 -15.08
N GLN A 117 -2.44 5.67 -14.98
CA GLN A 117 -1.97 4.87 -13.85
C GLN A 117 -0.82 3.96 -14.25
N LYS A 118 0.19 3.84 -13.40
CA LYS A 118 1.29 2.89 -13.60
C LYS A 118 1.92 2.47 -12.28
N PHE A 119 2.31 1.19 -12.20
CA PHE A 119 3.12 0.69 -11.09
C PHE A 119 4.62 0.90 -11.36
N PHE A 120 5.33 1.37 -10.34
CA PHE A 120 6.78 1.58 -10.35
C PHE A 120 7.44 0.74 -9.25
N PRO A 121 8.71 0.31 -9.41
CA PRO A 121 9.43 -0.38 -8.34
C PRO A 121 9.43 0.47 -7.06
N LEU A 122 8.97 -0.11 -5.94
CA LEU A 122 8.84 0.61 -4.68
C LEU A 122 10.19 1.18 -4.21
N LYS A 123 11.25 0.39 -4.37
CA LYS A 123 12.61 0.78 -3.95
C LYS A 123 13.10 2.03 -4.68
N ASP A 124 12.87 2.13 -5.99
CA ASP A 124 13.31 3.26 -6.79
C ASP A 124 12.59 4.56 -6.38
N VAL A 125 11.31 4.44 -6.01
CA VAL A 125 10.54 5.59 -5.53
C VAL A 125 10.95 5.97 -4.11
N ALA A 126 11.11 5.01 -3.21
CA ALA A 126 11.49 5.27 -1.82
C ALA A 126 12.91 5.84 -1.68
N SER A 127 13.85 5.41 -2.52
CA SER A 127 15.22 5.96 -2.58
C SER A 127 15.31 7.30 -3.31
N ALA A 128 14.20 7.81 -3.85
CA ALA A 128 14.12 8.98 -4.73
C ALA A 128 14.96 8.86 -6.02
N SER A 129 15.28 7.63 -6.46
CA SER A 129 15.82 7.38 -7.81
C SER A 129 14.77 7.73 -8.88
N THR A 130 13.49 7.44 -8.62
CA THR A 130 12.35 8.02 -9.33
C THR A 130 11.81 9.21 -8.54
N LYS A 131 12.06 10.43 -9.02
CA LYS A 131 11.62 11.66 -8.35
C LYS A 131 10.13 11.92 -8.54
N LEU A 132 9.44 12.20 -7.44
CA LEU A 132 8.02 12.56 -7.43
C LEU A 132 7.85 14.04 -7.04
N PRO A 133 6.73 14.67 -7.45
CA PRO A 133 6.33 16.00 -6.98
C PRO A 133 6.19 16.09 -5.46
N PHE A 134 6.28 17.34 -4.95
CA PHE A 134 6.11 17.66 -3.53
C PHE A 134 7.11 16.88 -2.65
N ASP A 135 6.64 16.37 -1.51
CA ASP A 135 7.36 15.52 -0.55
C ASP A 135 7.00 14.03 -0.71
N HIS A 136 6.41 13.62 -1.84
CA HIS A 136 5.85 12.27 -2.00
C HIS A 136 6.88 11.15 -1.81
N ASN A 137 8.14 11.33 -2.24
CA ASN A 137 9.18 10.32 -2.00
C ASN A 137 9.38 10.05 -0.49
N SER A 138 9.31 11.09 0.34
CA SER A 138 9.42 10.96 1.80
C SER A 138 8.21 10.24 2.40
N LEU A 139 7.00 10.48 1.88
CA LEU A 139 5.80 9.72 2.28
C LEU A 139 5.95 8.24 1.95
N VAL A 140 6.46 7.91 0.76
CA VAL A 140 6.69 6.52 0.33
C VAL A 140 7.73 5.84 1.20
N ALA A 141 8.84 6.51 1.52
CA ALA A 141 9.86 5.98 2.41
C ALA A 141 9.29 5.66 3.81
N ALA A 142 8.48 6.55 4.38
CA ALA A 142 7.81 6.32 5.65
C ALA A 142 6.80 5.16 5.58
N VAL A 143 6.09 5.00 4.47
CA VAL A 143 5.19 3.85 4.23
C VAL A 143 5.98 2.53 4.13
N GLN A 144 7.11 2.52 3.45
CA GLN A 144 7.98 1.34 3.36
C GLN A 144 8.51 0.94 4.73
N GLU A 145 8.98 1.90 5.53
CA GLU A 145 9.41 1.67 6.91
C GLU A 145 8.26 1.10 7.75
N ARG A 146 7.07 1.71 7.68
CA ARG A 146 5.88 1.21 8.38
C ARG A 146 5.53 -0.22 7.99
N LEU A 147 5.57 -0.53 6.70
CA LEU A 147 5.33 -1.88 6.19
C LEU A 147 6.36 -2.87 6.77
N LEU A 148 7.64 -2.53 6.75
CA LEU A 148 8.71 -3.37 7.31
C LEU A 148 8.49 -3.59 8.81
N SER A 149 8.35 -2.51 9.60
CA SER A 149 8.21 -2.59 11.06
C SER A 149 7.00 -3.41 11.47
N LYS A 150 5.85 -3.23 10.81
CA LYS A 150 4.63 -3.97 11.13
C LYS A 150 4.71 -5.44 10.71
N SER A 151 5.48 -5.74 9.67
CA SER A 151 5.69 -7.11 9.19
C SER A 151 6.56 -7.95 10.12
N LEU A 152 7.33 -7.32 11.01
CA LEU A 152 8.13 -8.02 12.01
C LEU A 152 7.25 -8.84 12.96
N TYR A 153 6.05 -8.35 13.31
CA TYR A 153 5.19 -8.96 14.32
C TYR A 153 3.77 -9.24 13.83
N SER A 154 3.46 -9.05 12.54
CA SER A 154 2.11 -9.31 12.00
C SER A 154 2.11 -10.13 10.71
N SER A 155 0.92 -10.57 10.31
CA SER A 155 0.65 -11.24 9.04
C SER A 155 0.53 -10.29 7.84
N LEU A 156 0.90 -9.01 7.97
CA LEU A 156 0.69 -7.98 6.95
C LEU A 156 1.25 -8.36 5.56
N PRO A 157 2.45 -8.97 5.42
CA PRO A 157 2.94 -9.40 4.11
C PRO A 157 2.03 -10.40 3.38
N LEU A 158 1.19 -11.15 4.10
CA LEU A 158 0.28 -12.10 3.46
C LEU A 158 -0.84 -11.40 2.68
N MET A 159 -1.11 -10.11 2.95
CA MET A 159 -2.13 -9.32 2.23
C MET A 159 -1.81 -9.13 0.75
N PHE A 160 -0.55 -9.26 0.35
CA PHE A 160 -0.14 -9.23 -1.05
C PHE A 160 -0.46 -10.53 -1.81
N LEU A 161 -0.72 -11.62 -1.12
CA LEU A 161 -0.83 -12.95 -1.75
C LEU A 161 -2.26 -13.33 -2.14
N GLY A 162 -3.25 -12.58 -1.66
CA GLY A 162 -4.68 -12.86 -1.86
C GLY A 162 -5.21 -13.93 -0.92
N HIS A 163 -6.38 -14.48 -1.27
CA HIS A 163 -7.09 -15.42 -0.41
C HIS A 163 -6.45 -16.79 -0.32
N GLU A 164 -5.72 -17.24 -1.36
CA GLU A 164 -5.10 -18.57 -1.37
C GLU A 164 -3.63 -18.49 -1.77
N PHE A 165 -2.74 -18.99 -0.91
CA PHE A 165 -1.30 -18.96 -1.13
C PHE A 165 -0.59 -20.19 -0.55
N SER A 166 0.67 -20.36 -0.94
CA SER A 166 1.54 -21.44 -0.48
C SER A 166 2.62 -20.93 0.48
N ALA A 167 3.17 -21.83 1.30
CA ALA A 167 4.27 -21.47 2.22
C ALA A 167 5.51 -20.87 1.51
N PRO A 168 5.94 -21.33 0.32
CA PRO A 168 7.01 -20.67 -0.43
C PRO A 168 6.69 -19.22 -0.82
N GLN A 169 5.45 -18.95 -1.24
CA GLN A 169 5.03 -17.57 -1.57
C GLN A 169 5.05 -16.68 -0.33
N ALA A 170 4.63 -17.21 0.83
CA ALA A 170 4.75 -16.51 2.12
C ALA A 170 6.23 -16.20 2.44
N VAL A 171 7.14 -17.16 2.26
CA VAL A 171 8.58 -16.92 2.45
C VAL A 171 9.10 -15.81 1.55
N THR A 172 8.72 -15.82 0.26
CA THR A 172 9.14 -14.78 -0.69
C THR A 172 8.66 -13.41 -0.26
N ILE A 173 7.36 -13.24 0.03
CA ILE A 173 6.83 -11.91 0.36
C ILE A 173 7.37 -11.37 1.69
N PHE A 174 7.50 -12.22 2.71
CA PHE A 174 8.13 -11.81 3.97
C PHE A 174 9.59 -11.41 3.76
N SER A 175 10.33 -12.13 2.90
CA SER A 175 11.74 -11.79 2.62
C SER A 175 11.88 -10.48 1.85
N LEU A 176 10.96 -10.21 0.90
CA LEU A 176 10.93 -8.95 0.15
C LEU A 176 10.62 -7.77 1.05
N VAL A 177 9.59 -7.88 1.89
CA VAL A 177 9.16 -6.80 2.80
C VAL A 177 10.19 -6.53 3.89
N LEU A 178 10.80 -7.57 4.47
CA LEU A 178 11.82 -7.42 5.51
C LEU A 178 13.22 -7.15 4.96
N GLU A 179 13.35 -7.08 3.63
CA GLU A 179 14.61 -6.84 2.92
C GLU A 179 15.76 -7.78 3.31
N ARG A 180 15.41 -8.99 3.74
CA ARG A 180 16.36 -10.04 4.11
C ARG A 180 15.74 -11.42 3.94
N PRO A 181 16.53 -12.47 3.66
CA PRO A 181 16.02 -13.83 3.61
C PRO A 181 15.37 -14.24 4.93
N VAL A 182 14.17 -14.81 4.86
CA VAL A 182 13.48 -15.40 6.02
C VAL A 182 13.54 -16.92 5.95
N LEU A 183 13.77 -17.56 7.09
CA LEU A 183 13.82 -19.01 7.18
C LEU A 183 12.44 -19.63 6.91
N LYS A 184 12.42 -20.68 6.08
CA LYS A 184 11.21 -21.44 5.74
C LYS A 184 10.52 -22.02 7.00
N THR A 185 11.31 -22.41 7.99
CA THR A 185 10.83 -22.94 9.28
C THR A 185 10.07 -21.89 10.08
N SER A 186 10.57 -20.66 10.16
CA SER A 186 9.92 -19.56 10.85
C SER A 186 8.57 -19.21 10.24
N ILE A 187 8.49 -19.16 8.90
CA ILE A 187 7.21 -18.93 8.20
C ILE A 187 6.24 -20.07 8.44
N ARG A 188 6.69 -21.34 8.36
CA ARG A 188 5.82 -22.49 8.64
C ARG A 188 5.23 -22.42 10.05
N GLN A 189 6.04 -22.10 11.06
CA GLN A 189 5.55 -21.94 12.45
C GLN A 189 4.50 -20.83 12.56
N ARG A 190 4.71 -19.69 11.89
CA ARG A 190 3.73 -18.60 11.86
C ARG A 190 2.42 -19.02 11.19
N LEU A 191 2.48 -19.72 10.05
CA LEU A 191 1.29 -20.22 9.37
C LEU A 191 0.54 -21.25 10.23
N MET A 192 1.25 -22.14 10.94
CA MET A 192 0.62 -23.09 11.87
C MET A 192 -0.13 -22.38 13.00
N LYS A 193 0.47 -21.37 13.64
CA LYS A 193 -0.22 -20.57 14.67
C LYS A 193 -1.50 -19.92 14.13
N MET A 194 -1.47 -19.43 12.88
CA MET A 194 -2.66 -18.86 12.25
C MET A 194 -3.73 -19.92 11.94
N ILE A 195 -3.35 -21.15 11.59
CA ILE A 195 -4.30 -22.28 11.41
C ILE A 195 -4.95 -22.62 12.76
N GLU A 196 -4.15 -22.77 13.82
CA GLU A 196 -4.62 -23.06 15.18
C GLU A 196 -5.58 -21.98 15.70
N ALA A 197 -5.32 -20.71 15.36
CA ALA A 197 -6.18 -19.57 15.68
C ALA A 197 -7.41 -19.41 14.75
N GLY A 198 -7.57 -20.29 13.74
CA GLY A 198 -8.67 -20.23 12.78
C GLY A 198 -8.62 -19.02 11.82
N HIS A 199 -7.44 -18.49 11.54
CA HIS A 199 -7.22 -17.47 10.51
C HIS A 199 -6.94 -18.09 9.14
N LEU A 200 -6.35 -19.28 9.11
CA LEU A 200 -6.03 -20.01 7.89
C LEU A 200 -6.63 -21.42 7.91
N GLN A 201 -6.87 -21.98 6.74
CA GLN A 201 -7.29 -23.37 6.56
C GLN A 201 -6.48 -24.03 5.45
N GLU A 202 -6.05 -25.28 5.64
CA GLU A 202 -5.48 -26.06 4.55
C GLU A 202 -6.54 -26.38 3.50
N THR A 203 -6.24 -26.12 2.24
CA THR A 203 -7.22 -26.29 1.15
C THR A 203 -7.31 -27.73 0.63
N GLY A 204 -6.30 -28.56 0.94
CA GLY A 204 -6.06 -29.85 0.28
C GLY A 204 -5.64 -29.74 -1.21
N ARG A 205 -5.68 -28.53 -1.79
CA ARG A 205 -5.26 -28.24 -3.16
C ARG A 205 -3.74 -28.12 -3.22
N LYS A 206 -3.20 -28.34 -4.42
CA LYS A 206 -1.80 -28.03 -4.73
C LYS A 206 -1.75 -27.12 -5.95
N LYS A 207 -1.01 -26.03 -5.85
CA LYS A 207 -0.71 -25.18 -7.01
C LYS A 207 0.67 -25.54 -7.57
N SER A 208 0.74 -25.69 -8.89
CA SER A 208 2.03 -25.72 -9.60
C SER A 208 2.69 -24.36 -9.40
N GLY A 209 3.77 -24.31 -8.63
CA GLY A 209 4.60 -23.11 -8.51
C GLY A 209 5.66 -23.06 -9.62
N ASP A 210 6.37 -21.95 -9.72
CA ASP A 210 7.44 -21.73 -10.71
C ASP A 210 8.60 -22.76 -10.61
N GLY A 211 8.68 -23.53 -9.52
CA GLY A 211 9.67 -24.57 -9.26
C GLY A 211 9.25 -26.01 -9.58
N GLY A 212 8.20 -26.22 -10.39
CA GLY A 212 7.83 -27.51 -10.99
C GLY A 212 7.12 -28.52 -10.08
N ARG A 213 7.37 -28.54 -8.75
CA ARG A 213 6.65 -29.42 -7.82
C ARG A 213 5.40 -28.72 -7.25
N PRO A 214 4.20 -29.32 -7.34
CA PRO A 214 2.99 -28.77 -6.76
C PRO A 214 3.12 -28.53 -5.24
N GLN A 215 2.75 -27.34 -4.78
CA GLN A 215 2.83 -26.92 -3.38
C GLN A 215 1.44 -26.88 -2.76
N ALA A 216 1.30 -27.42 -1.55
CA ALA A 216 0.06 -27.28 -0.78
C ALA A 216 -0.26 -25.81 -0.52
N THR A 217 -1.53 -25.47 -0.54
CA THR A 217 -2.01 -24.10 -0.29
C THR A 217 -2.85 -24.02 0.97
N VAL A 218 -2.89 -22.82 1.53
CA VAL A 218 -3.78 -22.41 2.60
C VAL A 218 -4.70 -21.30 2.09
N GLU A 219 -5.90 -21.27 2.64
CA GLU A 219 -6.89 -20.23 2.40
C GLU A 219 -7.00 -19.32 3.63
N ASN A 220 -7.02 -18.00 3.39
CA ASN A 220 -7.20 -16.99 4.42
C ASN A 220 -8.69 -16.76 4.69
N LEU A 221 -9.13 -17.25 5.84
CA LEU A 221 -10.53 -17.16 6.28
C LEU A 221 -10.91 -15.77 6.78
N LYS A 222 -9.92 -14.93 7.12
CA LYS A 222 -10.14 -13.57 7.65
C LYS A 222 -9.29 -12.55 6.89
N PRO A 223 -9.56 -12.36 5.59
CA PRO A 223 -8.72 -11.58 4.67
C PRO A 223 -8.58 -10.10 5.03
N ALA A 224 -9.56 -9.53 5.73
CA ALA A 224 -9.53 -8.13 6.18
C ALA A 224 -8.93 -7.95 7.59
N SER A 225 -8.32 -8.98 8.17
CA SER A 225 -7.77 -8.93 9.54
C SER A 225 -6.30 -9.32 9.58
N LEU A 226 -5.53 -8.61 10.40
CA LEU A 226 -4.17 -9.00 10.71
C LEU A 226 -4.14 -9.96 11.89
N TYR A 227 -3.33 -11.00 11.76
CA TYR A 227 -2.89 -11.79 12.90
C TYR A 227 -1.59 -11.19 13.45
N LEU A 228 -1.54 -10.96 14.75
CA LEU A 228 -0.34 -10.50 15.46
C LEU A 228 0.36 -11.70 16.10
N PHE A 229 1.66 -11.79 15.91
CA PHE A 229 2.49 -12.85 16.47
C PHE A 229 3.13 -12.38 17.78
N ASP A 230 3.15 -13.25 18.79
CA ASP A 230 3.76 -12.94 20.10
C ASP A 230 5.26 -12.65 20.02
N ARG A 231 5.94 -13.16 18.98
CA ARG A 231 7.38 -12.98 18.76
C ARG A 231 7.66 -12.32 17.42
N SER A 232 8.54 -11.33 17.47
CA SER A 232 9.07 -10.62 16.30
C SER A 232 10.02 -11.51 15.48
N PHE A 233 10.32 -11.14 14.24
CA PHE A 233 11.44 -11.73 13.49
C PHE A 233 12.82 -11.24 13.97
N LEU A 234 12.88 -10.26 14.86
CA LEU A 234 14.14 -9.76 15.44
C LEU A 234 14.62 -10.59 16.65
N GLU A 235 13.75 -11.44 17.21
CA GLU A 235 14.00 -12.26 18.40
C GLU A 235 14.16 -13.74 18.06
#